data_AF-A0A9E5GI73-F1
#
_entry.id   AF-A0A9E5GI73-F1
#
_cell.length_a   1.000
_cell.length_b   1.000
_cell.length_c   1.000
_cell.angle_alpha   90.00
_cell.angle_beta   90.00
_cell.angle_gamma   90.00
#
_symmetry.space_group_name_H-M   'P 1'
#
loop_
_entity.id
_entity.type
_entity.pdbx_description
1 polymer ?
#
loop_
_entity_poly.entity_id
_entity_poly.type
_entity_poly.pdbx_seq_one_letter_code
_entity_poly.pdbx_strand_id
1 'polypeptide(L)'
;MNIRRIWAMLRFTLTTLFLFVVWVLFTADTKGFSLIFGVFASLLTSALTYHIFLPEHEGNFRFFIPRFWYLIRFLLLMIVSLYVSSFQVTRAVMSKNTNPRIVHFRTRLRSDLARTVLANCITFTPGT
;
A
#
# COMPACT_ATOMS: atom_id res chain seq x y z
N MET A 1 7.47 22.45 21.98
CA MET A 1 6.50 21.37 21.69
C MET A 1 7.27 20.08 21.43
N ASN A 2 7.02 19.00 22.17
CA ASN A 2 7.80 17.75 22.06
C ASN A 2 7.63 17.11 20.68
N ILE A 3 8.73 16.89 19.95
CA ILE A 3 8.76 16.27 18.61
C ILE A 3 7.98 14.95 18.58
N ARG A 4 8.09 14.11 19.61
CA ARG A 4 7.30 12.86 19.74
C ARG A 4 5.79 13.08 19.72
N ARG A 5 5.28 14.14 20.37
CA ARG A 5 3.84 14.42 20.42
C ARG A 5 3.31 14.89 19.06
N ILE A 6 4.10 15.67 18.32
CA ILE A 6 3.75 16.10 16.96
C ILE A 6 3.64 14.87 16.04
N TRP A 7 4.60 13.96 16.12
CA TRP A 7 4.58 12.71 15.35
C TRP A 7 3.39 11.82 15.69
N ALA A 8 3.05 11.66 16.96
CA ALA A 8 1.88 10.90 17.38
C ALA A 8 0.57 11.51 16.84
N MET A 9 0.42 12.83 16.96
CA MET A 9 -0.75 13.54 16.41
C MET A 9 -0.84 13.39 14.89
N LEU A 10 0.27 13.55 14.17
CA LEU A 10 0.28 13.38 12.71
C LEU A 10 -0.13 11.96 12.29
N ARG A 11 0.35 10.91 12.98
CA ARG A 11 -0.04 9.52 12.68
C ARG A 11 -1.51 9.27 12.95
N PHE A 12 -2.01 9.78 14.06
CA PHE A 12 -3.43 9.71 14.39
C PHE A 12 -4.27 10.38 13.31
N THR A 13 -3.94 11.63 12.94
CA THR A 13 -4.68 12.37 11.90
C THR A 13 -4.63 11.68 10.54
N LEU A 14 -3.46 11.17 10.12
CA LEU A 14 -3.34 10.44 8.86
C LEU A 14 -4.15 9.14 8.85
N THR A 15 -4.11 8.38 9.95
CA THR A 15 -4.87 7.13 10.09
C THR A 15 -6.36 7.40 10.07
N THR A 16 -6.82 8.44 10.77
CA THR A 16 -8.24 8.88 10.73
C THR A 16 -8.66 9.29 9.33
N LEU A 17 -7.86 10.10 8.63
CA LEU A 17 -8.17 10.54 7.28
C LEU A 17 -8.24 9.35 6.31
N PHE A 18 -7.30 8.43 6.40
CA PHE A 18 -7.28 7.22 5.58
C PHE A 18 -8.53 6.36 5.83
N LEU A 19 -8.86 6.08 7.10
CA LEU A 19 -10.05 5.31 7.47
C LEU A 19 -11.34 5.98 7.01
N PHE A 20 -11.41 7.31 7.08
CA PHE A 20 -12.58 8.05 6.62
C PHE A 20 -12.74 7.99 5.09
N VAL A 21 -11.64 8.09 4.34
CA VAL A 21 -11.67 7.89 2.88
C VAL A 21 -12.15 6.47 2.55
N VAL A 22 -11.64 5.45 3.25
CA VAL A 22 -12.09 4.06 3.09
C VAL A 22 -13.58 3.93 3.40
N TRP A 23 -14.06 4.56 4.48
CA TRP A 23 -15.48 4.58 4.84
C TRP A 23 -16.33 5.13 3.69
N VAL A 24 -16.00 6.33 3.19
CA VAL A 24 -16.76 6.97 2.09
C VAL A 24 -16.74 6.11 0.83
N LEU A 25 -15.59 5.53 0.48
CA LEU A 25 -15.46 4.64 -0.68
C LEU A 25 -16.32 3.36 -0.54
N PHE A 26 -16.42 2.79 0.66
CA PHE A 26 -17.14 1.55 0.90
C PHE A 26 -18.65 1.77 1.05
N THR A 27 -19.05 2.84 1.71
CA THR A 27 -20.47 3.16 1.91
C THR A 27 -21.09 3.76 0.65
N ALA A 28 -20.33 4.53 -0.15
CA ALA A 28 -20.80 5.25 -1.33
C ALA A 28 -22.06 6.12 -1.13
N ASP A 29 -22.42 6.39 0.14
CA ASP A 29 -23.56 7.21 0.55
C ASP A 29 -23.05 8.53 1.11
N THR A 30 -23.51 9.63 0.52
CA THR A 30 -23.12 11.01 0.86
C THR A 30 -24.13 11.71 1.76
N LYS A 31 -25.12 10.99 2.30
CA LYS A 31 -26.03 11.54 3.31
C LYS A 31 -25.27 12.01 4.55
N GLY A 32 -25.68 13.15 5.11
CA GLY A 32 -25.03 13.77 6.26
C GLY A 32 -24.92 12.84 7.48
N PHE A 33 -25.92 11.99 7.73
CA PHE A 33 -25.87 11.01 8.82
C PHE A 33 -24.73 9.99 8.65
N SER A 34 -24.56 9.46 7.44
CA SER A 34 -23.49 8.50 7.12
C SER A 34 -22.10 9.13 7.26
N LEU A 35 -21.95 10.37 6.81
CA LEU A 35 -20.68 11.10 6.93
C LEU A 35 -20.31 11.37 8.39
N ILE A 36 -21.26 11.83 9.22
CA ILE A 36 -21.02 12.08 10.65
C ILE A 36 -20.63 10.78 11.35
N PHE A 37 -21.37 9.70 11.09
CA PHE A 37 -21.06 8.39 11.67
C PHE A 37 -19.69 7.88 11.21
N GLY A 38 -19.36 8.05 9.94
CA GLY A 38 -18.05 7.70 9.38
C GLY A 38 -16.90 8.45 10.03
N VAL A 39 -17.04 9.76 10.28
CA VAL A 39 -16.03 10.55 11.01
C VAL A 39 -15.84 10.00 12.41
N PHE A 40 -16.94 9.74 13.13
CA PHE A 40 -16.88 9.22 14.51
C PHE A 40 -16.24 7.83 14.56
N ALA A 41 -16.66 6.92 13.69
CA ALA A 41 -16.11 5.57 13.59
C ALA A 41 -14.61 5.59 13.24
N SER A 42 -14.21 6.47 12.32
CA SER A 42 -12.80 6.62 11.91
C SER A 42 -11.94 7.20 13.03
N LEU A 43 -12.45 8.16 13.80
CA LEU A 43 -11.76 8.71 14.98
C LEU A 43 -11.56 7.65 16.06
N LEU A 44 -12.61 6.89 16.38
CA LEU A 44 -12.57 5.85 17.40
C LEU A 44 -11.58 4.74 17.02
N THR A 45 -11.66 4.28 15.76
CA THR A 45 -10.78 3.23 15.25
C THR A 45 -9.33 3.71 15.19
N SER A 46 -9.09 4.94 14.73
CA SER A 46 -7.75 5.53 14.71
C SER A 46 -7.16 5.66 16.11
N ALA A 47 -7.97 6.00 17.13
CA ALA A 47 -7.49 6.13 18.50
C ALA A 47 -6.91 4.81 19.03
N LEU A 48 -7.47 3.68 18.58
CA LEU A 48 -7.00 2.34 18.93
C LEU A 48 -5.85 1.87 18.04
N THR A 49 -5.80 2.26 16.77
CA THR A 49 -4.95 1.61 15.76
C THR A 49 -3.81 2.50 15.21
N TYR A 50 -3.72 3.78 15.57
CA TYR A 50 -2.72 4.71 15.00
C TYR A 50 -1.26 4.26 15.19
N HIS A 51 -0.98 3.48 16.24
CA HIS A 51 0.36 2.97 16.53
C HIS A 51 0.75 1.77 15.66
N ILE A 52 -0.23 1.05 15.09
CA ILE A 52 -0.02 -0.11 14.22
C ILE A 52 0.19 0.34 12.76
N PHE A 53 -0.60 1.33 12.32
CA PHE A 53 -0.63 1.73 10.91
C PHE A 53 0.65 2.47 10.45
N LEU A 54 1.30 3.23 11.34
CA LEU A 54 2.57 3.91 11.06
C LEU A 54 3.64 3.56 12.11
N PRO A 55 4.54 2.60 11.81
CA PRO A 55 5.65 2.22 12.69
C PRO A 55 6.59 3.39 12.99
N GLU A 56 7.15 3.44 14.20
CA GLU A 56 8.05 4.53 14.62
C GLU A 56 9.33 4.65 13.79
N HIS A 57 9.78 3.54 13.21
CA HIS A 57 11.07 3.43 12.52
C HIS A 57 11.01 3.85 11.04
N GLU A 58 9.82 3.98 10.45
CA GLU A 58 9.59 4.44 9.07
C GLU A 58 9.61 6.00 8.97
N GLY A 59 10.45 6.64 9.79
CA GLY A 59 10.39 8.06 10.24
C GLY A 59 10.53 9.17 9.18
N ASN A 60 10.22 8.93 7.91
CA ASN A 60 10.24 9.94 6.88
C ASN A 60 8.93 9.94 6.09
N PHE A 61 8.05 10.92 6.37
CA PHE A 61 6.75 11.15 5.72
C PHE A 61 6.80 11.10 4.19
N ARG A 62 7.95 11.42 3.61
CA ARG A 62 8.17 11.43 2.15
C ARG A 62 8.08 10.04 1.52
N PHE A 63 8.18 8.96 2.30
CA PHE A 63 7.93 7.60 1.81
C PHE A 63 6.44 7.26 1.72
N PHE A 64 5.60 7.90 2.53
CA PHE A 64 4.17 7.54 2.62
C PHE A 64 3.31 8.28 1.60
N ILE A 65 3.69 9.49 1.22
CA ILE A 65 3.05 10.23 0.13
C ILE A 65 3.99 10.17 -1.08
N PRO A 66 3.90 9.13 -1.93
CA PRO A 66 4.69 9.10 -3.15
C PRO A 66 4.28 10.28 -4.02
N ARG A 67 5.25 10.82 -4.75
CA ARG A 67 4.98 11.85 -5.76
C ARG A 67 3.97 11.29 -6.76
N PHE A 68 2.81 11.94 -6.89
CA PHE A 68 1.67 11.49 -7.69
C PHE A 68 2.11 10.96 -9.06
N TRP A 69 2.91 11.73 -9.81
CA TRP A 69 3.38 11.32 -11.14
C TRP A 69 4.21 10.02 -11.16
N TYR A 70 5.07 9.81 -10.16
CA TYR A 70 5.86 8.59 -10.06
C TYR A 70 4.99 7.40 -9.66
N LEU A 71 3.98 7.61 -8.82
CA LEU A 71 3.00 6.57 -8.47
C LEU A 71 2.21 6.13 -9.70
N ILE A 72 1.70 7.08 -10.50
CA ILE A 72 0.96 6.75 -11.73
C ILE A 72 1.86 5.98 -12.70
N ARG A 73 3.08 6.46 -12.95
CA ARG A 73 4.03 5.76 -13.82
C ARG A 73 4.33 4.35 -13.31
N PHE A 74 4.53 4.19 -12.02
CA PHE A 74 4.78 2.90 -11.39
C PHE A 74 3.58 1.95 -11.55
N LEU A 75 2.35 2.41 -11.29
CA LEU A 75 1.14 1.61 -11.46
C LEU A 75 0.93 1.18 -12.92
N LEU A 76 1.13 2.09 -13.87
CA LEU A 76 1.03 1.76 -15.30
C LEU A 76 2.06 0.71 -15.71
N LEU A 77 3.31 0.85 -15.25
CA LEU A 77 4.35 -0.16 -15.50
C LEU A 77 3.97 -1.51 -14.89
N MET A 78 3.44 -1.54 -13.66
CA MET A 78 2.98 -2.75 -13.00
C MET A 78 1.85 -3.45 -13.76
N ILE A 79 0.86 -2.70 -14.25
CA ILE A 79 -0.23 -3.26 -15.04
C ILE A 79 0.31 -3.88 -16.34
N VAL A 80 1.19 -3.18 -17.05
CA VAL A 80 1.81 -3.70 -18.28
C VAL A 80 2.61 -4.96 -17.99
N SER A 81 3.45 -4.96 -16.96
CA SER A 81 4.24 -6.12 -16.54
C SER A 81 3.35 -7.31 -16.19
N LEU A 82 2.27 -7.10 -15.43
CA LEU A 82 1.29 -8.13 -15.08
C LEU A 82 0.73 -8.82 -16.33
N TYR A 83 0.23 -8.05 -17.30
CA TYR A 83 -0.35 -8.61 -18.52
C TYR A 83 0.69 -9.32 -19.39
N VAL A 84 1.84 -8.69 -19.64
CA VAL A 84 2.91 -9.27 -20.47
C VAL A 84 3.38 -10.60 -19.87
N SER A 85 3.62 -10.63 -18.56
CA SER A 85 4.02 -11.84 -17.85
C SER A 85 2.93 -12.91 -17.82
N SER A 86 1.66 -12.52 -17.70
CA SER A 86 0.54 -13.47 -17.79
C SER A 86 0.54 -14.21 -19.13
N PHE A 87 0.70 -13.50 -20.25
CA PHE A 87 0.79 -14.13 -21.57
C PHE A 87 2.04 -15.02 -21.73
N GLN A 88 3.19 -14.62 -21.15
CA GLN A 88 4.40 -15.45 -21.15
C GLN A 88 4.17 -16.77 -20.40
N VAL A 89 3.54 -16.72 -19.22
CA VAL A 89 3.20 -17.92 -18.45
C VAL A 89 2.21 -18.79 -19.22
N THR A 90 1.17 -18.23 -19.84
CA THR A 90 0.25 -19.00 -20.69
C THR A 90 0.99 -19.75 -21.80
N ARG A 91 1.93 -19.09 -22.49
CA ARG A 91 2.75 -19.72 -23.53
C ARG A 91 3.65 -20.83 -22.96
N ALA A 92 4.26 -20.61 -21.80
CA ALA A 92 5.12 -21.59 -21.14
C ALA A 92 4.33 -22.87 -20.76
N VAL A 93 3.10 -22.69 -20.25
CA VAL A 93 2.19 -23.79 -19.90
C VAL A 93 1.75 -24.55 -21.15
N MET A 94 1.34 -23.85 -22.22
CA MET A 94 0.94 -24.50 -23.48
C MET A 94 2.09 -25.29 -24.11
N SER A 95 3.32 -24.76 -24.04
CA SER A 95 4.52 -25.43 -24.54
C SER A 95 5.02 -26.56 -23.63
N LYS A 96 4.44 -26.74 -22.43
CA LYS A 96 4.94 -27.63 -21.36
C LYS A 96 6.43 -27.43 -21.04
N ASN A 97 6.96 -26.24 -21.28
CA ASN A 97 8.37 -25.92 -21.10
C ASN A 97 8.53 -25.00 -19.88
N THR A 98 8.48 -25.61 -18.69
CA THR A 98 8.58 -24.91 -17.41
C THR A 98 9.70 -25.52 -16.57
N ASN A 99 10.60 -24.68 -16.03
CA ASN A 99 11.70 -25.10 -15.17
C ASN A 99 11.63 -24.37 -13.82
N PRO A 100 10.93 -24.93 -12.82
CA PRO A 100 10.79 -24.27 -11.52
C PRO A 100 12.14 -24.18 -10.79
N ARG A 101 12.42 -23.03 -10.20
CA ARG A 101 13.67 -22.78 -9.46
C ARG A 101 13.40 -21.86 -8.28
N ILE A 102 14.06 -22.13 -7.16
CA ILE A 102 14.11 -21.22 -6.01
C ILE A 102 15.35 -20.33 -6.17
N VAL A 103 15.15 -19.01 -6.15
CA VAL A 103 16.23 -18.02 -6.30
C VAL A 103 16.21 -17.07 -5.10
N HIS A 104 17.38 -16.84 -4.51
CA HIS A 104 17.52 -15.83 -3.45
C HIS A 104 17.86 -14.46 -4.05
N PHE A 105 16.97 -13.48 -3.83
CA PHE A 105 17.18 -12.09 -4.24
C PHE A 105 17.47 -11.19 -3.05
N ARG A 106 18.58 -10.44 -3.06
CA ARG A 106 18.92 -9.47 -2.01
C ARG A 106 18.62 -8.04 -2.47
N THR A 107 17.76 -7.34 -1.74
CA THR A 107 17.43 -5.92 -2.00
C THR A 107 18.23 -4.96 -1.12
N ARG A 108 18.54 -3.77 -1.64
CA ARG A 108 19.19 -2.67 -0.90
C ARG A 108 18.18 -1.71 -0.24
N LEU A 109 16.87 -1.97 -0.39
CA LEU A 109 15.82 -1.15 0.21
C LEU A 109 15.90 -1.21 1.75
N ARG A 110 15.78 -0.05 2.39
CA ARG A 110 15.86 0.10 3.85
C ARG A 110 14.49 0.18 4.53
N SER A 111 13.48 0.70 3.85
CA SER A 111 12.09 0.77 4.35
C SER A 111 11.41 -0.59 4.19
N ASP A 112 10.68 -1.00 5.22
CA ASP A 112 9.91 -2.24 5.24
C ASP A 112 8.71 -2.11 4.30
N LEU A 113 8.04 -0.94 4.26
CA LEU A 113 7.00 -0.67 3.26
C LEU A 113 7.53 -0.83 1.84
N ALA A 114 8.71 -0.28 1.55
CA ALA A 114 9.32 -0.42 0.22
C ALA A 114 9.65 -1.88 -0.12
N ARG A 115 10.10 -2.68 0.86
CA ARG A 115 10.35 -4.11 0.69
C ARG A 115 9.06 -4.88 0.44
N THR A 116 7.99 -4.58 1.17
CA THR A 116 6.67 -5.20 0.98
C THR A 116 6.08 -4.87 -0.38
N VAL A 117 6.16 -3.60 -0.81
CA VAL A 117 5.72 -3.20 -2.15
C VAL A 117 6.52 -3.94 -3.22
N LEU A 118 7.86 -4.01 -3.09
CA LEU A 118 8.70 -4.74 -4.04
C LEU A 118 8.34 -6.24 -4.08
N ALA A 119 8.15 -6.87 -2.92
CA ALA A 119 7.75 -8.28 -2.85
C ALA A 119 6.41 -8.52 -3.56
N ASN A 120 5.41 -7.67 -3.32
CA ASN A 120 4.12 -7.75 -4.02
C ASN A 120 4.26 -7.53 -5.53
N CYS A 121 5.16 -6.66 -5.98
CA CYS A 121 5.41 -6.48 -7.42
C CYS A 121 5.98 -7.73 -8.09
N ILE A 122 6.89 -8.43 -7.39
CA ILE A 122 7.42 -9.72 -7.86
C ILE A 122 6.27 -10.72 -7.93
N THR A 123 5.51 -10.90 -6.84
CA THR A 123 4.37 -11.84 -6.80
C THR A 123 3.30 -11.56 -7.85
N PHE A 124 2.97 -10.29 -8.10
CA PHE A 124 2.00 -9.90 -9.13
C PHE A 124 2.53 -10.02 -10.56
N THR A 125 3.80 -10.35 -10.77
CA THR A 125 4.36 -10.55 -12.10
C THR A 125 4.53 -12.06 -12.33
N PRO A 126 3.57 -12.74 -13.00
CA PRO A 126 3.62 -14.18 -13.16
C PRO A 126 4.93 -14.65 -13.81
N GLY A 127 5.49 -15.75 -13.31
CA GLY A 127 6.74 -16.31 -13.84
C GLY A 127 8.00 -15.92 -13.07
N THR A 128 7.86 -15.26 -11.93
CA THR A 128 8.90 -15.14 -10.89
C THR A 128 8.63 -16.03 -9.69
#